data_AF-A0A518K699-F1
#
_entry.id   AF-A0A518K699-F1
#
_cell.length_a   1.000
_cell.length_b   1.000
_cell.length_c   1.000
_cell.angle_alpha   90.00
_cell.angle_beta   90.00
_cell.angle_gamma   90.00
#
_symmetry.space_group_name_H-M   'P 1'
#
loop_
_entity.id
_entity.type
_entity.pdbx_description
1 polymer ?
#
loop_
_entity_poly.entity_id
_entity_poly.type
_entity_poly.pdbx_seq_one_letter_code
_entity_poly.pdbx_strand_id
1 'polypeptide(L)'
;MPKQSNHDFTDLNDVACDRLDELLSLFFDDCLDDGEAAELNAMLLADPTARTRSFEAAQLHADLYTYFREEKQAKTGGAIAPALPLPIPGVGFSLFK
;
A
#
# COMPACT_ATOMS: atom_id res chain seq x y z
N MET A 1 1.43 -30.49 -35.55
CA MET A 1 0.48 -29.85 -34.62
C MET A 1 1.28 -29.21 -33.49
N PRO A 2 1.39 -27.88 -33.41
CA PRO A 2 2.06 -27.23 -32.28
C PRO A 2 1.13 -27.28 -31.07
N LYS A 3 1.58 -27.95 -30.00
CA LYS A 3 0.92 -27.87 -28.69
C LYS A 3 1.27 -26.50 -28.11
N GLN A 4 0.26 -25.65 -27.96
CA GLN A 4 0.35 -24.41 -27.20
C GLN A 4 0.84 -24.77 -25.80
N SER A 5 2.05 -24.33 -25.43
CA SER A 5 2.52 -24.40 -24.06
C SER A 5 1.62 -23.48 -23.26
N ASN A 6 0.84 -24.08 -22.37
CA ASN A 6 0.00 -23.38 -21.42
C ASN A 6 0.82 -22.28 -20.75
N HIS A 7 0.32 -21.06 -20.88
CA HIS A 7 0.78 -19.91 -20.15
C HIS A 7 0.73 -20.28 -18.66
N ASP A 8 1.89 -20.32 -18.04
CA ASP A 8 2.05 -20.60 -16.62
C ASP A 8 1.40 -19.43 -15.86
N PHE A 9 0.16 -19.64 -15.41
CA PHE A 9 -0.66 -18.66 -14.71
C PHE A 9 -0.63 -18.91 -13.19
N THR A 10 0.40 -19.62 -12.70
CA THR A 10 0.51 -20.00 -11.29
C THR A 10 1.37 -19.06 -10.44
N ASP A 11 1.73 -17.88 -10.96
CA ASP A 11 2.46 -16.85 -10.22
C ASP A 11 1.54 -15.75 -9.63
N LEU A 12 0.30 -16.13 -9.26
CA LEU A 12 -0.64 -15.25 -8.55
C LEU A 12 -0.74 -15.59 -7.06
N ASN A 13 0.19 -16.40 -6.56
CA ASN A 13 0.02 -17.05 -5.27
C ASN A 13 0.82 -16.43 -4.10
N ASP A 14 1.37 -15.22 -4.23
CA ASP A 14 2.23 -14.68 -3.16
C ASP A 14 2.10 -13.16 -2.92
N VAL A 15 0.87 -12.62 -3.00
CA VAL A 15 0.54 -11.42 -2.21
C VAL A 15 0.30 -11.82 -0.75
N ALA A 16 1.13 -12.71 -0.22
CA ALA A 16 1.27 -12.87 1.22
C ALA A 16 1.85 -11.55 1.72
N CYS A 17 1.10 -10.83 2.55
CA CYS A 17 1.62 -9.63 3.19
C CYS A 17 2.91 -10.04 3.91
N ASP A 18 4.05 -9.47 3.50
CA ASP A 18 5.34 -9.75 4.13
C ASP A 18 5.21 -9.42 5.62
N ARG A 19 5.79 -10.24 6.52
CA ARG A 19 5.65 -10.05 7.97
C ARG A 19 6.10 -8.64 8.38
N LEU A 20 7.07 -8.08 7.67
CA LEU A 20 7.49 -6.68 7.85
C LEU A 20 6.35 -5.68 7.57
N ASP A 21 5.60 -5.87 6.49
CA ASP A 21 4.51 -4.96 6.11
C ASP A 21 3.35 -5.04 7.12
N GLU A 22 3.05 -6.24 7.63
CA GLU A 22 2.05 -6.43 8.69
C GLU A 22 2.45 -5.69 9.98
N LEU A 23 3.69 -5.89 10.44
CA LEU A 23 4.22 -5.21 11.62
C LEU A 23 4.24 -3.69 11.45
N LEU A 24 4.58 -3.19 10.27
CA LEU A 24 4.53 -1.76 9.95
C LEU A 24 3.09 -1.23 9.99
N SER A 25 2.12 -1.96 9.46
CA SER A 25 0.70 -1.59 9.53
C SER A 25 0.23 -1.47 10.98
N LEU A 26 0.51 -2.49 11.80
CA LEU A 26 0.16 -2.49 13.23
C LEU A 26 0.86 -1.36 14.00
N PHE A 27 2.10 -1.04 13.64
CA PHE A 27 2.84 0.09 14.20
C PHE A 27 2.17 1.43 13.90
N PHE A 28 1.75 1.66 12.66
CA PHE A 28 1.09 2.93 12.29
C PHE A 28 -0.30 3.08 12.92
N ASP A 29 -0.99 1.97 13.16
CA ASP A 29 -2.30 1.92 13.83
C ASP A 29 -2.21 1.93 15.37
N ASP A 30 -1.01 2.06 15.96
CA ASP A 30 -0.75 2.03 17.41
C ASP A 30 -1.30 0.75 18.10
N CYS A 31 -1.28 -0.36 17.36
CA CYS A 31 -1.83 -1.67 17.77
C CYS A 31 -0.74 -2.74 17.99
N LEU A 32 0.53 -2.33 17.97
CA LEU A 32 1.67 -3.23 18.10
C LEU A 32 1.90 -3.63 19.56
N ASP A 33 2.03 -4.93 19.84
CA ASP A 33 2.40 -5.39 21.18
C ASP A 33 3.92 -5.31 21.44
N ASP A 34 4.35 -5.50 22.69
CA ASP A 34 5.77 -5.40 23.08
C ASP A 34 6.66 -6.44 22.38
N GLY A 35 6.13 -7.63 22.06
CA GLY A 35 6.85 -8.70 21.38
C GLY A 35 7.04 -8.39 19.90
N GLU A 36 5.98 -7.93 19.26
CA GLU A 36 5.95 -7.50 17.87
C GLU A 36 6.78 -6.23 17.65
N ALA A 37 6.80 -5.31 18.63
CA ALA A 37 7.69 -4.15 18.62
C ALA A 37 9.17 -4.57 18.66
N ALA A 38 9.51 -5.55 19.49
CA ALA A 38 10.86 -6.10 19.53
C ALA A 38 11.23 -6.81 18.22
N GLU A 39 10.30 -7.56 17.63
CA GLU A 39 10.45 -8.23 16.34
C GLU A 39 10.71 -7.22 15.21
N LEU A 40 9.86 -6.19 15.09
CA LEU A 40 10.02 -5.13 14.10
C LEU A 40 11.36 -4.42 14.25
N ASN A 41 11.74 -4.05 15.48
CA ASN A 41 13.02 -3.40 15.74
C ASN A 41 14.21 -4.30 15.36
N ALA A 42 14.13 -5.60 15.64
CA ALA A 42 15.17 -6.55 15.24
C ALA A 42 15.31 -6.62 13.72
N MET A 43 14.20 -6.66 12.97
CA MET A 43 14.21 -6.65 11.51
C MET A 43 14.84 -5.36 10.96
N LEU A 44 14.43 -4.20 11.48
CA LEU A 44 14.94 -2.90 11.05
C LEU A 44 16.43 -2.71 11.37
N LEU A 45 16.95 -3.30 12.44
CA LEU A 45 18.38 -3.27 12.74
C LEU A 45 19.18 -4.18 11.82
N ALA A 46 18.66 -5.38 11.54
CA ALA A 46 19.35 -6.40 10.76
C ALA A 46 19.45 -6.07 9.27
N ASP A 47 18.41 -5.45 8.68
CA ASP A 47 18.33 -5.25 7.24
C ASP A 47 18.17 -3.77 6.82
N PRO A 48 19.11 -3.20 6.04
CA PRO A 48 18.96 -1.87 5.44
C PRO A 48 17.76 -1.75 4.49
N THR A 49 17.38 -2.83 3.80
CA THR A 49 16.24 -2.81 2.87
C THR A 49 14.93 -2.65 3.64
N ALA A 50 14.77 -3.37 4.75
CA ALA A 50 13.65 -3.20 5.67
C ALA A 50 13.51 -1.75 6.17
N ARG A 51 14.62 -1.07 6.46
CA ARG A 51 14.60 0.36 6.84
C ARG A 51 14.06 1.24 5.72
N THR A 52 14.56 1.07 4.49
CA THR A 52 14.05 1.82 3.33
C THR A 52 12.55 1.61 3.16
N ARG A 53 12.08 0.36 3.23
CA ARG A 53 10.65 0.03 3.15
C ARG A 53 9.83 0.68 4.28
N SER A 54 10.36 0.72 5.50
CA SER A 54 9.69 1.41 6.62
C SER A 54 9.52 2.91 6.38
N PHE A 55 10.49 3.56 5.74
CA PHE A 55 10.37 4.97 5.37
C PHE A 55 9.32 5.20 4.29
N GLU A 56 9.29 4.35 3.26
CA GLU A 56 8.29 4.40 2.20
C GLU A 56 6.87 4.18 2.74
N ALA A 57 6.71 3.21 3.65
CA ALA A 57 5.44 2.93 4.31
C ALA A 57 4.98 4.09 5.20
N ALA A 58 5.90 4.70 5.96
CA ALA A 58 5.60 5.88 6.79
C ALA A 58 5.18 7.09 5.93
N GLN A 59 5.84 7.31 4.80
CA GLN A 59 5.48 8.36 3.85
C GLN A 59 4.07 8.14 3.29
N LEU A 60 3.78 6.92 2.81
CA LEU A 60 2.45 6.57 2.31
C LEU A 60 1.37 6.75 3.40
N HIS A 61 1.64 6.32 4.63
CA HIS A 61 0.73 6.50 5.74
C HIS A 61 0.44 7.99 6.02
N ALA A 62 1.47 8.84 6.03
CA ALA A 62 1.30 10.29 6.20
C ALA A 62 0.51 10.93 5.04
N ASP A 63 0.74 10.51 3.81
CA ASP A 63 0.05 10.99 2.62
C ASP A 63 -1.44 10.61 2.64
N LEU A 64 -1.75 9.36 2.99
CA LEU A 64 -3.13 8.88 3.15
C LEU A 64 -3.83 9.59 4.29
N TYR A 65 -3.17 9.77 5.44
CA TYR A 65 -3.72 10.51 6.56
C TYR A 65 -4.06 11.96 6.16
N THR A 66 -3.17 12.63 5.43
CA THR A 66 -3.38 13.99 4.93
C THR A 66 -4.57 14.04 3.96
N TYR A 67 -4.60 13.16 2.96
CA TYR A 67 -5.66 13.08 1.96
C TYR A 67 -7.05 12.88 2.59
N PHE A 68 -7.19 11.89 3.47
CA PHE A 68 -8.48 11.63 4.12
C PHE A 68 -8.86 12.66 5.18
N ARG A 69 -7.88 13.34 5.80
CA ARG A 69 -8.16 14.47 6.70
C ARG A 69 -8.70 15.67 5.92
N GLU A 70 -8.14 15.96 4.75
CA GLU A 70 -8.62 17.03 3.87
C GLU A 70 -10.01 16.72 3.31
N GLU A 71 -10.29 15.48 2.92
CA GLU A 71 -11.65 15.08 2.52
C GLU A 71 -12.68 15.25 3.64
N LYS A 72 -12.32 14.91 4.89
CA LYS A 72 -13.22 15.12 6.04
C LYS A 72 -13.50 16.60 6.27
N GLN A 73 -12.51 17.47 6.07
CA GLN A 73 -12.70 18.92 6.15
C GLN A 73 -13.55 19.45 4.99
N ALA A 74 -13.33 18.95 3.77
CA ALA A 74 -14.10 19.30 2.57
C ALA A 74 -15.55 18.79 2.59
N LYS A 75 -15.85 17.68 3.29
CA LYS A 75 -17.23 17.17 3.47
C LYS A 75 -18.07 18.02 4.44
N THR A 76 -17.44 18.78 5.33
CA THR A 76 -18.09 19.87 6.10
C THR A 76 -18.29 21.15 5.30
N GLY A 77 -17.73 21.23 4.09
CA GLY A 77 -17.76 22.40 3.22
C GLY A 77 -17.82 22.03 1.74
N GLY A 78 -18.77 21.17 1.35
CA GLY A 78 -19.27 21.03 -0.02
C GLY A 78 -18.25 21.02 -1.18
N ALA A 79 -17.16 20.25 -1.10
CA ALA A 79 -16.29 20.05 -2.26
C ALA A 79 -16.11 18.55 -2.57
N ILE A 80 -16.66 18.15 -3.71
CA ILE A 80 -16.49 16.86 -4.37
C ILE A 80 -14.99 16.65 -4.62
N ALA A 81 -14.41 15.58 -4.07
CA ALA A 81 -13.01 15.25 -4.29
C ALA A 81 -12.75 15.01 -5.79
N PRO A 82 -11.65 15.53 -6.37
CA PRO A 82 -11.28 15.18 -7.74
C PRO A 82 -10.88 13.70 -7.81
N ALA A 83 -11.44 12.98 -8.79
CA ALA A 83 -11.17 11.57 -9.02
C ALA A 83 -9.65 11.35 -9.16
N LEU A 84 -9.08 10.51 -8.30
CA LEU A 84 -7.73 10.02 -8.46
C LEU A 84 -7.61 9.32 -9.82
N PRO A 85 -6.67 9.71 -10.70
CA PRO A 85 -6.42 8.97 -11.92
C PRO A 85 -5.67 7.69 -11.56
N LEU A 86 -6.40 6.65 -11.15
CA LEU A 86 -5.85 5.30 -11.11
C LEU A 86 -5.72 4.80 -12.56
N PRO A 87 -4.53 4.36 -13.01
CA PRO A 87 -4.40 3.71 -14.29
C PRO A 87 -5.08 2.34 -14.20
N ILE A 88 -6.36 2.26 -14.53
CA ILE A 88 -7.06 0.99 -14.69
C ILE A 88 -6.74 0.49 -16.11
N PRO A 89 -5.90 -0.55 -16.28
CA PRO A 89 -5.67 -1.12 -17.60
C PRO A 89 -6.99 -1.67 -18.15
N GLY A 90 -7.47 -1.08 -19.23
CA GLY A 90 -8.67 -1.54 -19.96
C GLY A 90 -9.87 -0.60 -19.95
N VAL A 91 -9.85 0.51 -19.20
CA VAL A 91 -10.89 1.55 -19.32
C VAL A 91 -10.33 2.68 -20.17
N GLY A 92 -10.69 2.69 -21.46
CA GLY A 92 -10.23 3.68 -22.41
C GLY A 92 -10.52 5.11 -21.95
N PHE A 93 -9.51 5.97 -22.00
CA PHE A 93 -9.68 7.41 -21.96
C PHE A 93 -10.51 7.85 -23.18
N SER A 94 -11.82 7.92 -23.01
CA SER A 94 -12.70 8.63 -23.92
C SER A 94 -13.52 9.63 -23.13
N LEU A 95 -12.94 10.82 -22.93
CA LEU A 95 -13.63 12.08 -22.65
C LEU A 95 -12.57 13.20 -22.71
N PHE A 96 -12.65 14.30 -23.45
CA PHE A 96 -13.57 14.81 -24.48
C PHE A 96 -12.85 16.02 -25.12
N LYS A 97 -13.03 16.19 -26.43
CA LYS A 97 -12.90 17.41 -27.25
C LYS A 97 -11.54 18.11 -27.43
#